data_AF-A0A831NY56-F1
#
_entry.id   AF-A0A831NY56-F1
#
_cell.length_a   1.000
_cell.length_b   1.000
_cell.length_c   1.000
_cell.angle_alpha   90.00
_cell.angle_beta   90.00
_cell.angle_gamma   90.00
#
_symmetry.space_group_name_H-M   'P 1'
#
loop_
_entity.id
_entity.type
_entity.pdbx_description
1 polymer ?
#
loop_
_entity_poly.entity_id
_entity_poly.type
_entity_poly.pdbx_seq_one_letter_code
_entity_poly.pdbx_strand_id
1 'polypeptide(L)'
;MNPVVKPAPEASVINGTGEIVEINYDLLELEIILNFDRAPKKVTVVFFSPIGFRVLDEGDLLEFWENYHTGYGWLYKVVSGGWHDLESKRDGYLSKETRNVREYLVVGENDCVSVLVNDNEGPSVFTGSAT
;
A
#
# COMPACT_ATOMS: atom_id res chain seq x y z
N MET A 1 11.03 -8.63 -12.37
CA MET A 1 9.70 -8.80 -12.99
C MET A 1 8.99 -7.50 -12.75
N ASN A 2 8.29 -6.97 -13.75
CA ASN A 2 7.58 -5.71 -13.56
C ASN A 2 6.25 -6.00 -12.83
N PRO A 3 5.91 -5.24 -11.78
CA PRO A 3 4.69 -5.45 -11.04
C PRO A 3 3.49 -5.11 -11.92
N VAL A 4 2.49 -5.99 -11.87
CA VAL A 4 1.17 -5.75 -12.44
C VAL A 4 0.31 -5.22 -11.30
N VAL A 5 -0.18 -4.00 -11.44
CA VAL A 5 -0.97 -3.32 -10.41
C VAL A 5 -2.36 -2.94 -10.94
N LYS A 6 -3.31 -2.80 -10.01
CA LYS A 6 -4.64 -2.26 -10.28
C LYS A 6 -4.96 -1.20 -9.23
N PRO A 7 -5.53 -0.04 -9.60
CA PRO A 7 -6.03 0.91 -8.62
C PRO A 7 -7.00 0.22 -7.65
N ALA A 8 -6.81 0.46 -6.36
CA ALA A 8 -7.72 -0.05 -5.35
C ALA A 8 -9.01 0.78 -5.39
N PRO A 9 -10.20 0.17 -5.53
CA PRO A 9 -11.46 0.91 -5.66
C PRO A 9 -11.74 1.82 -4.46
N GLU A 10 -11.23 1.46 -3.27
CA GLU A 10 -11.35 2.21 -2.02
C GLU A 10 -10.68 3.59 -2.10
N ALA A 11 -9.71 3.77 -3.00
CA ALA A 11 -8.95 5.00 -3.21
C ALA A 11 -9.65 6.00 -4.15
N SER A 12 -10.64 5.53 -4.93
CA SER A 12 -11.23 6.27 -6.06
C SER A 12 -11.99 7.55 -5.68
N VAL A 13 -12.24 7.75 -4.38
CA VAL A 13 -12.95 8.92 -3.84
C VAL A 13 -12.03 10.12 -3.56
N ILE A 14 -10.71 9.94 -3.57
CA ILE A 14 -9.74 10.98 -3.21
C ILE A 14 -8.88 11.32 -4.43
N ASN A 15 -8.91 12.61 -4.80
CA ASN A 15 -8.10 13.15 -5.89
C ASN A 15 -6.92 13.94 -5.33
N GLY A 16 -5.80 13.92 -6.04
CA GLY A 16 -4.59 14.67 -5.70
C GLY A 16 -3.44 13.77 -5.28
N THR A 17 -2.36 14.41 -4.84
CA THR A 17 -1.19 13.73 -4.31
C THR A 17 -1.23 13.79 -2.79
N GLY A 18 -0.95 12.66 -2.15
CA GLY A 18 -0.92 12.53 -0.71
C GLY A 18 0.47 12.13 -0.27
N GLU A 19 0.94 12.67 0.84
CA GLU A 19 2.19 12.26 1.45
C GLU A 19 1.94 11.44 2.71
N ILE A 20 2.71 10.36 2.90
CA ILE A 20 2.62 9.53 4.10
C ILE A 20 3.22 10.32 5.26
N VAL A 21 2.42 10.57 6.29
CA VAL A 21 2.83 11.40 7.46
C VAL A 21 2.86 10.61 8.77
N GLU A 22 2.22 9.45 8.81
CA GLU A 22 2.17 8.61 10.01
C GLU A 22 1.94 7.14 9.65
N ILE A 23 2.59 6.24 10.38
CA ILE A 23 2.39 4.79 10.29
C ILE A 23 2.29 4.24 11.71
N ASN A 24 1.14 3.64 12.05
CA ASN A 24 0.90 3.00 13.34
C ASN A 24 0.66 1.51 13.12
N TYR A 25 1.32 0.67 13.93
CA TYR A 25 1.21 -0.78 13.86
C TYR A 25 1.05 -1.37 15.26
N ASP A 26 0.02 -2.19 15.46
CA ASP A 26 -0.34 -2.75 16.77
C ASP A 26 -0.47 -4.29 16.81
N LEU A 27 0.03 -4.97 15.77
CA LEU A 27 -0.12 -6.41 15.48
C LEU A 27 -1.43 -6.81 14.79
N LEU A 28 -2.54 -6.15 15.09
CA LEU A 28 -3.83 -6.45 14.45
C LEU A 28 -4.03 -5.61 13.20
N GLU A 29 -3.65 -4.34 13.29
CA GLU A 29 -3.89 -3.31 12.31
C GLU A 29 -2.59 -2.59 11.95
N LEU A 30 -2.48 -2.24 10.67
CA LEU A 30 -1.53 -1.27 10.15
C LEU A 30 -2.33 -0.06 9.65
N GLU A 31 -2.18 1.05 10.34
CA GLU A 31 -2.75 2.34 9.97
C GLU A 31 -1.69 3.18 9.25
N ILE A 32 -2.02 3.69 8.06
CA ILE A 32 -1.19 4.59 7.28
C ILE A 32 -1.97 5.87 7.07
N ILE A 33 -1.43 6.99 7.55
CA ILE A 33 -2.06 8.30 7.43
C ILE A 33 -1.35 9.09 6.34
N LEU A 34 -2.13 9.55 5.36
CA LEU A 34 -1.69 10.42 4.28
C LEU A 34 -2.23 11.83 4.46
N ASN A 35 -1.41 12.83 4.14
CA ASN A 35 -1.82 14.23 4.06
C ASN A 35 -1.92 14.66 2.58
N PHE A 36 -3.12 15.02 2.11
CA PHE A 36 -3.34 15.41 0.71
C PHE A 36 -3.37 16.93 0.50
N ASP A 37 -2.81 17.36 -0.63
CA ASP A 37 -2.72 18.77 -1.02
C ASP A 37 -4.07 19.41 -1.36
N ARG A 38 -5.00 18.64 -1.95
CA ARG A 38 -6.25 19.13 -2.58
C ARG A 38 -7.54 18.63 -1.94
N ALA A 39 -7.44 18.02 -0.76
CA ALA A 39 -8.52 17.49 0.08
C ALA A 39 -8.97 16.05 -0.22
N PRO A 40 -9.42 15.30 0.81
CA PRO A 40 -9.44 15.65 2.24
C PRO A 40 -8.03 15.75 2.84
N LYS A 41 -7.80 16.70 3.76
CA LYS A 41 -6.45 16.99 4.29
C LYS A 41 -5.77 15.76 4.85
N LYS A 42 -6.49 14.89 5.56
CA LYS A 42 -5.97 13.61 6.05
C LYS A 42 -6.84 12.45 5.59
N VAL A 43 -6.17 11.39 5.18
CA VAL A 43 -6.76 10.11 4.80
C VAL A 43 -6.07 9.03 5.62
N THR A 44 -6.86 8.18 6.25
CA THR A 44 -6.36 7.02 6.97
C THR A 44 -6.66 5.76 6.17
N VAL A 45 -5.65 4.95 5.93
CA VAL A 45 -5.78 3.59 5.36
C VAL A 45 -5.49 2.58 6.45
N VAL A 46 -6.43 1.67 6.68
CA VAL A 46 -6.28 0.60 7.67
C VAL A 46 -6.22 -0.75 6.97
N PHE A 47 -5.16 -1.49 7.24
CA PHE A 47 -4.98 -2.87 6.82
C PHE A 47 -5.11 -3.80 8.02
N PHE A 48 -5.98 -4.81 7.93
CA PHE A 48 -6.16 -5.82 8.97
C PHE A 48 -5.29 -7.04 8.71
N SER A 49 -4.79 -7.66 9.79
CA SER A 49 -3.92 -8.85 9.72
C SER A 49 -2.69 -8.68 8.81
N PRO A 50 -1.87 -7.63 9.00
CA PRO A 50 -0.66 -7.44 8.22
C PRO A 50 0.35 -8.57 8.49
N ILE A 51 0.92 -9.12 7.42
CA ILE A 51 2.02 -10.09 7.46
C ILE A 51 3.36 -9.36 7.56
N GLY A 52 3.44 -8.19 6.94
CA GLY A 52 4.61 -7.33 6.93
C GLY A 52 4.39 -6.12 6.05
N PHE A 53 5.18 -5.08 6.28
CA PHE A 53 5.21 -3.87 5.47
C PHE A 53 6.64 -3.37 5.33
N ARG A 54 6.90 -2.60 4.28
CA ARG A 54 8.17 -1.88 4.09
C ARG A 54 7.87 -0.45 3.65
N VAL A 55 8.57 0.49 4.26
CA VAL A 55 8.61 1.89 3.85
C VAL A 55 9.82 2.06 2.95
N LEU A 56 9.63 2.65 1.78
CA LEU A 56 10.67 2.88 0.78
C LEU A 56 10.55 4.30 0.26
N ASP A 57 11.69 4.90 -0.09
CA ASP A 57 11.74 6.14 -0.86
C ASP A 57 11.10 5.90 -2.24
N GLU A 58 10.40 6.89 -2.79
CA GLU A 58 9.79 6.78 -4.13
C GLU A 58 10.85 6.55 -5.22
N GLY A 59 12.07 7.06 -4.99
CA GLY A 59 13.25 6.84 -5.81
C GLY A 59 13.65 5.37 -5.94
N ASP A 60 13.38 4.54 -4.91
CA ASP A 60 13.66 3.10 -4.93
C ASP A 60 12.66 2.32 -5.80
N LEU A 61 11.57 2.97 -6.24
CA LEU A 61 10.49 2.36 -7.03
C LEU A 61 10.45 2.85 -8.48
N LEU A 62 11.43 3.68 -8.91
CA LEU A 62 11.47 4.29 -10.24
C LEU A 62 11.40 3.29 -11.41
N GLU A 63 11.94 2.08 -11.24
CA GLU A 63 11.89 1.03 -12.27
C GLU A 63 10.46 0.57 -12.62
N PHE A 64 9.47 0.95 -11.81
CA PHE A 64 8.08 0.52 -11.95
C PHE A 64 7.10 1.69 -12.14
N TRP A 65 7.60 2.92 -12.17
CA TRP A 65 6.80 4.15 -12.16
C TRP A 65 5.89 4.33 -13.40
N GLU A 66 6.19 3.63 -14.51
CA GLU A 66 5.29 3.59 -15.67
C GLU A 66 4.00 2.79 -15.41
N ASN A 67 4.01 1.89 -14.41
CA ASN A 67 2.87 1.01 -14.09
C ASN A 67 2.00 1.55 -12.94
N TYR A 68 2.58 2.34 -12.05
CA TYR A 68 1.87 3.10 -11.02
C TYR A 68 2.53 4.47 -10.89
N HIS A 69 1.74 5.52 -11.00
CA HIS A 69 2.20 6.86 -10.65
C HIS A 69 1.03 7.66 -10.10
N THR A 70 1.35 8.70 -9.35
CA THR A 70 0.38 9.57 -8.66
C THR A 70 -0.74 10.13 -9.57
N GLY A 71 -0.51 10.22 -10.88
CA GLY A 71 -1.54 10.60 -11.86
C GLY A 71 -2.72 9.61 -12.05
N TYR A 72 -2.61 8.35 -11.61
CA TYR A 72 -3.68 7.34 -11.72
C TYR A 72 -4.30 6.92 -10.37
N GLY A 73 -3.71 7.35 -9.26
CA GLY A 73 -4.11 6.97 -7.92
C GLY A 73 -2.93 6.90 -6.96
N TRP A 74 -3.24 6.70 -5.68
CA TRP A 74 -2.29 6.70 -4.56
C TRP A 74 -2.32 5.38 -3.77
N LEU A 75 -3.26 4.48 -4.09
CA LEU A 75 -3.37 3.15 -3.49
C LEU A 75 -3.67 2.11 -4.57
N TYR A 76 -2.82 1.09 -4.62
CA TYR A 76 -2.84 0.05 -5.63
C TYR A 76 -2.85 -1.33 -5.00
N LYS A 77 -3.59 -2.26 -5.60
CA LYS A 77 -3.42 -3.69 -5.37
C LYS A 77 -2.35 -4.21 -6.33
N VAL A 78 -1.33 -4.87 -5.80
CA VAL A 78 -0.32 -5.57 -6.59
C VAL A 78 -0.82 -6.98 -6.86
N VAL A 79 -0.95 -7.32 -8.15
CA VAL A 79 -1.51 -8.60 -8.62
C VAL A 79 -0.41 -9.65 -8.80
N SER A 80 0.77 -9.24 -9.26
CA SER A 80 1.94 -10.10 -9.46
C SER A 80 3.17 -9.24 -9.69
N GLY A 81 4.37 -9.83 -9.61
CA GLY A 81 5.66 -9.18 -9.84
C GLY A 81 6.11 -8.24 -8.72
N GLY A 82 5.37 -8.19 -7.61
CA GLY A 82 5.64 -7.35 -6.44
C GLY A 82 6.64 -7.94 -5.43
N TRP A 83 6.63 -7.36 -4.24
CA TRP A 83 7.45 -7.78 -3.11
C TRP A 83 7.17 -9.22 -2.69
N HIS A 84 5.90 -9.65 -2.66
CA HIS A 84 5.55 -11.02 -2.27
C HIS A 84 6.16 -12.05 -3.23
N ASP A 85 6.06 -11.79 -4.54
CA ASP A 85 6.63 -12.66 -5.58
C ASP A 85 8.17 -12.67 -5.54
N LEU A 86 8.79 -11.56 -5.15
CA LEU A 86 10.22 -11.48 -4.93
C LEU A 86 10.66 -12.34 -3.74
N GLU A 87 10.03 -12.18 -2.58
CA GLU A 87 10.34 -12.96 -1.36
C GLU A 87 10.02 -14.45 -1.52
N SER A 88 9.01 -14.80 -2.32
CA SER A 88 8.63 -16.19 -2.60
C SER A 88 9.73 -17.02 -3.26
N LYS A 89 10.75 -16.36 -3.84
CA LYS A 89 11.94 -17.03 -4.38
C LYS A 89 12.95 -17.43 -3.31
N ARG A 90 12.84 -16.89 -2.09
CA ARG A 90 13.78 -17.17 -1.01
C ARG A 90 13.41 -18.45 -0.28
N ASP A 91 14.41 -19.26 0.02
CA ASP A 91 14.25 -20.43 0.88
C ASP A 91 13.92 -19.97 2.31
N GLY A 92 12.91 -20.60 2.93
CA GLY A 92 12.46 -20.28 4.29
C GLY A 92 11.45 -19.13 4.41
N TYR A 93 11.04 -18.47 3.32
CA TYR A 93 9.93 -17.52 3.36
C TYR A 93 8.59 -18.27 3.48
N LEU A 94 8.10 -18.44 4.71
CA LEU A 94 6.92 -19.26 5.00
C LEU A 94 5.62 -18.69 4.38
N SER A 95 5.52 -17.37 4.27
CA SER A 95 4.30 -16.73 3.77
C SER A 95 3.98 -17.06 2.30
N LYS A 96 4.92 -17.61 1.52
CA LYS A 96 4.64 -18.13 0.17
C LYS A 96 3.70 -19.34 0.16
N GLU A 97 3.61 -20.05 1.29
CA GLU A 97 2.70 -21.19 1.47
C GLU A 97 1.31 -20.75 1.94
N THR A 98 1.14 -19.48 2.34
CA THR A 98 -0.13 -18.92 2.78
C THR A 98 -0.99 -18.60 1.57
N ARG A 99 -2.16 -19.24 1.44
CA ARG A 99 -3.00 -19.15 0.23
C ARG A 99 -3.58 -17.77 -0.09
N ASN A 100 -3.64 -16.86 0.89
CA ASN A 100 -4.40 -15.61 0.79
C ASN A 100 -3.55 -14.37 1.05
N VAL A 101 -2.24 -14.42 0.80
CA VAL A 101 -1.43 -13.20 0.88
C VAL A 101 -1.86 -12.24 -0.23
N ARG A 102 -2.21 -11.01 0.15
CA ARG A 102 -2.47 -9.92 -0.80
C ARG A 102 -1.46 -8.81 -0.58
N GLU A 103 -1.03 -8.21 -1.68
CA GLU A 103 -0.07 -7.12 -1.66
C GLU A 103 -0.73 -5.82 -2.11
N TYR A 104 -0.46 -4.75 -1.39
CA TYR A 104 -0.88 -3.40 -1.70
C TYR A 104 0.32 -2.46 -1.70
N LEU A 105 0.21 -1.39 -2.48
CA LEU A 105 1.17 -0.30 -2.53
C LEU A 105 0.45 1.02 -2.28
N VAL A 106 0.83 1.70 -1.20
CA VAL A 106 0.47 3.09 -0.92
C VAL A 106 1.58 3.98 -1.47
N VAL A 107 1.25 4.89 -2.38
CA VAL A 107 2.20 5.77 -3.04
C VAL A 107 2.08 7.17 -2.44
N GLY A 108 3.16 7.63 -1.80
CA GLY A 108 3.32 9.02 -1.35
C GLY A 108 4.04 9.89 -2.38
N GLU A 109 4.29 11.14 -2.02
CA GLU A 109 5.17 12.06 -2.74
C GLU A 109 6.65 11.79 -2.45
N ASN A 110 6.97 11.30 -1.26
CA ASN A 110 8.31 10.91 -0.81
C ASN A 110 8.31 9.45 -0.36
N ASP A 111 7.57 9.11 0.70
CA ASP A 111 7.55 7.72 1.15
C ASP A 111 6.46 6.90 0.46
N CYS A 112 6.79 5.68 0.06
CA CYS A 112 5.86 4.65 -0.41
C CYS A 112 5.85 3.47 0.57
N VAL A 113 4.69 2.83 0.73
CA VAL A 113 4.54 1.67 1.63
C VAL A 113 3.98 0.47 0.88
N SER A 114 4.76 -0.61 0.79
CA SER A 114 4.23 -1.91 0.37
C SER A 114 3.72 -2.67 1.60
N VAL A 115 2.52 -3.23 1.50
CA VAL A 115 1.87 -3.98 2.60
C VAL A 115 1.47 -5.37 2.12
N LEU A 116 1.83 -6.39 2.90
CA LEU A 116 1.32 -7.75 2.76
C LEU A 116 0.29 -8.02 3.84
N VAL A 117 -0.88 -8.53 3.48
CA VAL A 117 -1.97 -8.84 4.40
C VAL A 117 -2.49 -10.25 4.20
N ASN A 118 -2.99 -10.85 5.29
CA ASN A 118 -3.66 -12.15 5.28
C ASN A 118 -5.15 -11.99 5.62
N ASP A 119 -5.87 -11.22 4.80
CA ASP A 119 -7.29 -10.96 4.94
C ASP A 119 -7.99 -11.06 3.57
N ASN A 120 -9.32 -11.05 3.56
CA ASN A 120 -10.11 -11.06 2.31
C ASN A 120 -10.85 -9.73 2.04
N GLU A 121 -10.87 -8.80 2.99
CA GLU A 121 -11.75 -7.63 2.95
C GLU A 121 -11.09 -6.41 2.29
N GLY A 122 -9.77 -6.28 2.39
CA GLY A 122 -9.01 -5.23 1.71
C GLY A 122 -8.81 -4.05 2.66
N PRO A 123 -8.09 -3.00 2.24
CA PRO A 123 -7.91 -1.84 3.09
C PRO A 123 -9.22 -1.10 3.31
N SER A 124 -9.43 -0.62 4.54
CA SER A 124 -10.46 0.40 4.82
C SER A 124 -9.87 1.79 4.64
N VAL A 125 -10.61 2.70 4.01
CA VAL A 125 -10.17 4.09 3.77
C VAL A 125 -11.14 5.06 4.44
N PHE A 126 -10.60 5.92 5.29
CA PHE A 126 -11.34 6.92 6.05
C PHE A 126 -10.86 8.32 5.71
N THR A 127 -11.80 9.28 5.64
CA THR A 127 -11.51 10.68 5.38
C THR A 127 -11.93 11.54 6.57
N GLY A 128 -11.01 12.30 7.15
CA GLY A 128 -11.30 13.19 8.28
C GLY A 128 -10.29 13.06 9.43
N SER A 129 -10.39 13.93 10.43
CA SER A 129 -9.60 13.81 11.66
C SER A 129 -10.23 12.75 12.55
N ALA A 130 -9.49 11.71 12.93
CA ALA A 130 -9.83 10.92 14.11
C ALA A 130 -9.99 11.90 15.29
N THR A 131 -11.17 11.91 15.90
CA THR A 131 -11.51 12.76 17.04
C THR A 131 -10.84 12.27 18.31
#